data_AF-A0A818GJ74-F1
#
_entry.id   AF-A0A818GJ74-F1
#
_cell.length_a   1.000
_cell.length_b   1.000
_cell.length_c   1.000
_cell.angle_alpha   90.00
_cell.angle_beta   90.00
_cell.angle_gamma   90.00
#
_symmetry.space_group_name_H-M   'P 1'
#
loop_
_entity.id
_entity.type
_entity.pdbx_description
1 polymer ?
#
loop_
_entity_poly.entity_id
_entity_poly.type
_entity_poly.pdbx_seq_one_letter_code
_entity_poly.pdbx_strand_id
1 'polypeptide(L)'
;MTTVLQRLCDICNKATGVYDCQECQRTFCRKHVVEHNLELSKEMDNVVNHHDLLRQQLSEQETVSSQHPLMKEINNWEQLSVEKIREMAEKARRDLNRLLTDHKESITKKLEEISCQLKTTKEADDYSEKDLSEWLQMLEKLKKQLLTPSNVILRTVSDEIWLQPIVVMATSLNSRDKFDKASNNIRILENGFVAEDNGTYSHGEVRGFKTYSTGTYKINSKIEEMTSNNWMFWGII
;
A
#
# COMPACT_ATOMS: atom_id res chain seq x y z
N MET A 1 32.89 -40.84 -62.11
CA MET A 1 31.84 -39.94 -62.63
C MET A 1 31.46 -38.97 -61.52
N THR A 2 32.00 -37.76 -61.54
CA THR A 2 31.70 -36.71 -60.56
C THR A 2 30.52 -35.90 -61.09
N THR A 3 29.32 -36.16 -60.58
CA THR A 3 28.12 -35.36 -60.83
C THR A 3 28.32 -33.99 -60.17
N VAL A 4 28.56 -32.95 -60.98
CA VAL A 4 28.50 -31.57 -60.52
C VAL A 4 27.03 -31.28 -60.20
N LEU A 5 26.68 -31.27 -58.91
CA LEU A 5 25.37 -30.85 -58.46
C LEU A 5 25.20 -29.39 -58.89
N GLN A 6 24.41 -29.14 -59.92
CA GLN A 6 24.10 -27.80 -60.39
C GLN A 6 23.31 -27.12 -59.28
N ARG A 7 23.93 -26.22 -58.53
CA ARG A 7 23.22 -25.43 -57.53
C ARG A 7 22.25 -24.51 -58.26
N LEU A 8 20.98 -24.57 -57.88
CA LEU A 8 19.91 -23.79 -58.47
C LEU A 8 19.46 -22.73 -57.45
N CYS A 9 18.98 -21.59 -57.95
CA CYS A 9 18.37 -20.58 -57.10
C CYS A 9 17.08 -21.13 -56.45
N ASP A 10 16.94 -21.05 -55.14
CA ASP A 10 15.80 -21.59 -54.39
C ASP A 10 14.48 -20.85 -54.71
N ILE A 11 14.54 -19.64 -55.28
CA ILE A 11 13.35 -18.86 -55.67
C ILE A 11 12.90 -19.13 -57.12
N CYS A 12 13.84 -19.35 -58.06
CA CYS A 12 13.50 -19.40 -59.50
C CYS A 12 14.07 -20.59 -60.26
N ASN A 13 14.80 -21.48 -59.58
CA ASN A 13 15.37 -22.73 -60.07
C ASN A 13 16.32 -22.60 -61.27
N LYS A 14 16.97 -21.43 -61.46
CA LYS A 14 17.94 -21.18 -62.54
C LYS A 14 19.38 -21.34 -62.05
N ALA A 15 20.23 -21.97 -62.87
CA ALA A 15 21.64 -22.27 -62.60
C ALA A 15 22.61 -21.13 -62.97
N THR A 16 22.26 -19.86 -62.73
CA THR A 16 23.03 -18.71 -63.23
C THR A 16 23.58 -17.89 -62.07
N GLY A 17 24.87 -18.02 -61.77
CA GLY A 17 25.60 -17.21 -60.77
C GLY A 17 24.95 -17.23 -59.39
N VAL A 18 25.26 -18.26 -58.60
CA VAL A 18 24.57 -18.56 -57.35
C VAL A 18 25.36 -18.06 -56.14
N TYR A 19 24.66 -17.43 -55.20
CA TYR A 19 25.17 -16.89 -53.95
C TYR A 19 24.51 -17.62 -52.77
N ASP A 20 25.29 -18.00 -51.77
CA ASP A 20 24.79 -18.69 -50.58
C ASP A 20 24.67 -17.68 -49.42
N CYS A 21 23.47 -17.56 -48.85
CA CYS A 21 23.31 -16.89 -47.55
C CYS A 21 23.54 -17.92 -46.45
N GLN A 22 24.62 -17.75 -45.66
CA GLN A 22 24.99 -18.68 -44.59
C GLN A 22 23.93 -18.73 -43.47
N GLU A 23 23.35 -17.58 -43.15
CA GLU A 23 22.34 -17.46 -42.08
C GLU A 23 20.99 -18.05 -42.48
N CYS A 24 20.57 -17.82 -43.73
CA CYS A 24 19.31 -18.37 -44.23
C CYS A 24 19.44 -19.80 -44.79
N GLN A 25 20.68 -20.30 -44.96
CA GLN A 25 21.02 -21.57 -45.61
C GLN A 25 20.33 -21.75 -46.98
N ARG A 26 20.20 -20.65 -47.72
CA ARG A 26 19.54 -20.59 -49.04
C ARG A 26 20.47 -20.08 -50.11
N THR A 27 20.26 -20.59 -51.30
CA THR A 27 21.00 -20.37 -52.54
C THR A 27 20.18 -19.45 -53.45
N PHE A 28 20.73 -18.30 -53.84
CA PHE A 28 20.04 -17.29 -54.64
C PHE A 28 20.80 -16.98 -55.92
N CYS A 29 20.09 -16.71 -57.03
CA CYS A 29 20.73 -16.08 -58.18
C CYS A 29 20.96 -14.58 -57.92
N ARG A 30 21.78 -13.93 -58.75
CA ARG A 30 22.13 -12.51 -58.62
C ARG A 30 20.94 -11.56 -58.44
N LYS A 31 19.77 -11.85 -59.02
CA LYS A 31 18.57 -11.01 -58.84
C LYS A 31 17.95 -11.21 -57.45
N HIS A 32 17.74 -12.45 -57.05
CA HIS A 32 17.07 -12.78 -55.78
C HIS A 32 17.93 -12.49 -54.55
N VAL A 33 19.27 -12.51 -54.65
CA VAL A 33 20.13 -12.08 -53.54
C VAL A 33 20.01 -10.57 -53.29
N VAL A 34 19.80 -9.77 -54.34
CA VAL A 34 19.56 -8.32 -54.19
C VAL A 34 18.18 -8.07 -53.57
N GLU A 35 17.16 -8.81 -53.98
CA GLU A 35 15.83 -8.73 -53.35
C GLU A 35 15.85 -9.18 -51.89
N HIS A 36 16.59 -10.24 -51.56
CA HIS A 36 16.79 -10.70 -50.18
C HIS A 36 17.47 -9.64 -49.31
N ASN A 37 18.55 -9.02 -49.81
CA ASN A 37 19.24 -7.94 -49.10
C ASN A 37 18.35 -6.70 -48.94
N LEU A 38 17.53 -6.39 -49.95
CA LEU A 38 16.56 -5.30 -49.86
C LEU A 38 15.53 -5.56 -48.75
N GLU A 39 15.06 -6.79 -48.61
CA GLU A 39 14.13 -7.16 -47.54
C GLU A 39 14.80 -7.06 -46.16
N LEU A 40 16.05 -7.51 -46.03
CA LEU A 40 16.84 -7.33 -44.80
C LEU A 40 17.03 -5.86 -44.44
N SER A 41 17.25 -4.99 -45.43
CA SER A 41 17.33 -3.54 -45.21
C SER A 41 16.01 -2.97 -44.68
N LYS A 42 14.85 -3.41 -45.20
CA LYS A 42 13.54 -2.98 -44.67
C LYS A 42 13.32 -3.44 -43.23
N GLU A 43 13.70 -4.67 -42.91
CA GLU A 43 13.62 -5.18 -41.54
C GLU A 43 14.51 -4.37 -40.58
N MET A 44 15.71 -3.98 -41.03
CA MET A 44 16.58 -3.09 -40.25
C MET A 44 15.94 -1.70 -40.05
N ASP A 45 15.37 -1.12 -41.10
CA ASP A 45 14.65 0.16 -40.99
C ASP A 45 13.47 0.06 -40.01
N ASN A 46 12.79 -1.09 -39.97
CA ASN A 46 11.73 -1.38 -39.01
C ASN A 46 12.26 -1.43 -37.55
N VAL A 47 13.41 -2.08 -37.33
CA VAL A 47 14.08 -2.11 -36.01
C VAL A 47 14.49 -0.71 -35.58
N VAL A 48 15.07 0.10 -36.47
CA VAL A 48 15.45 1.50 -36.19
C VAL A 48 14.22 2.33 -35.83
N ASN A 49 13.12 2.18 -36.57
CA ASN A 49 11.86 2.86 -36.26
C ASN A 49 11.30 2.45 -34.89
N HIS A 50 11.31 1.17 -34.54
CA HIS A 50 10.89 0.72 -33.20
C HIS A 50 11.77 1.29 -32.09
N HIS A 51 13.09 1.31 -32.30
CA HIS A 51 14.03 1.92 -31.38
C HIS A 51 13.74 3.41 -31.17
N ASP A 52 13.53 4.16 -32.25
CA ASP A 52 13.27 5.60 -32.18
C ASP A 52 11.93 5.92 -31.55
N LEU A 53 10.88 5.14 -31.84
CA LEU A 53 9.58 5.23 -31.17
C LEU A 53 9.71 4.99 -29.67
N LEU A 54 10.44 3.96 -29.24
CA LEU A 54 10.64 3.68 -27.83
C LEU A 54 11.44 4.80 -27.13
N ARG A 55 12.48 5.31 -27.79
CA ARG A 55 13.27 6.44 -27.28
C ARG A 55 12.42 7.70 -27.13
N GLN A 56 11.54 7.97 -28.09
CA GLN A 56 10.60 9.08 -28.01
C GLN A 56 9.64 8.91 -26.83
N GLN A 57 9.02 7.72 -26.69
CA GLN A 57 8.12 7.42 -25.56
C GLN A 57 8.79 7.61 -24.19
N LEU A 58 10.06 7.20 -24.06
CA LEU A 58 10.84 7.42 -22.83
C LEU A 58 11.06 8.92 -22.56
N SER A 59 11.44 9.69 -23.57
CA SER A 59 11.64 11.15 -23.43
C SER A 59 10.35 11.90 -23.09
N GLU A 60 9.20 11.44 -23.60
CA GLU A 60 7.89 12.02 -23.29
C GLU A 60 7.46 11.68 -21.84
N GLN A 61 7.77 10.48 -21.35
CA GLN A 61 7.47 10.06 -19.98
C GLN A 61 8.27 10.81 -18.90
N GLU A 62 9.48 11.30 -19.18
CA GLU A 62 10.28 12.10 -18.22
C GLU A 62 9.53 13.34 -17.72
N THR A 63 8.56 13.84 -18.49
CA THR A 63 7.81 15.06 -18.16
C THR A 63 6.52 14.82 -17.37
N VAL A 64 6.04 13.58 -17.27
CA VAL A 64 4.72 13.27 -16.69
C VAL A 64 4.78 12.19 -15.61
N SER A 65 5.57 12.45 -14.57
CA SER A 65 5.65 11.63 -13.35
C SER A 65 4.26 11.36 -12.72
N SER A 66 3.32 12.31 -12.86
CA SER A 66 1.96 12.20 -12.33
C SER A 66 1.06 11.19 -13.04
N GLN A 67 1.40 10.76 -14.26
CA GLN A 67 0.62 9.76 -15.01
C GLN A 67 1.12 8.33 -14.83
N HIS A 68 2.26 8.13 -14.17
CA HIS A 68 2.80 6.80 -13.92
C HIS A 68 1.78 5.95 -13.14
N PRO A 69 1.53 4.68 -13.53
CA PRO A 69 0.55 3.82 -12.85
C PRO A 69 0.74 3.73 -11.33
N LEU A 70 1.99 3.55 -10.86
CA LEU A 70 2.30 3.55 -9.42
C LEU A 70 2.00 4.90 -8.74
N MET A 71 2.14 6.02 -9.45
CA MET A 71 1.77 7.33 -8.91
C MET A 71 0.25 7.44 -8.77
N LYS A 72 -0.51 6.89 -9.72
CA LYS A 72 -1.98 6.82 -9.60
C LYS A 72 -2.41 5.97 -8.40
N GLU A 73 -1.72 4.86 -8.12
CA GLU A 73 -1.98 4.04 -6.94
C GLU A 73 -1.73 4.80 -5.63
N ILE A 74 -0.61 5.54 -5.53
CA ILE A 74 -0.31 6.40 -4.39
C ILE A 74 -1.41 7.46 -4.21
N ASN A 75 -1.77 8.17 -5.28
CA ASN A 75 -2.80 9.20 -5.24
C ASN A 75 -4.17 8.64 -4.82
N ASN A 76 -4.54 7.47 -5.34
CA ASN A 76 -5.79 6.80 -4.97
C ASN A 76 -5.80 6.39 -3.50
N TRP A 77 -4.69 5.84 -3.00
CA TRP A 77 -4.56 5.51 -1.58
C TRP A 77 -4.61 6.74 -0.68
N GLU A 78 -3.96 7.84 -1.07
CA GLU A 78 -4.04 9.10 -0.33
C GLU A 78 -5.49 9.58 -0.24
N GLN A 79 -6.19 9.63 -1.37
CA GLN A 79 -7.59 10.05 -1.43
C GLN A 79 -8.48 9.19 -0.53
N LEU A 80 -8.38 7.86 -0.62
CA LEU A 80 -9.15 6.94 0.21
C LEU A 80 -8.83 7.07 1.70
N SER A 81 -7.56 7.31 2.04
CA SER A 81 -7.11 7.48 3.43
C SER A 81 -7.66 8.77 4.04
N VAL A 82 -7.61 9.88 3.29
CA VAL A 82 -8.20 11.16 3.70
C VAL A 82 -9.70 11.04 3.91
N GLU A 83 -10.40 10.34 3.03
CA GLU A 83 -11.85 10.16 3.16
C GLU A 83 -12.21 9.36 4.42
N LYS A 84 -11.49 8.26 4.69
CA LYS A 84 -11.66 7.50 5.94
C LYS A 84 -11.44 8.37 7.19
N ILE A 85 -10.41 9.22 7.19
CA ILE A 85 -10.16 10.16 8.30
C ILE A 85 -11.36 11.09 8.50
N ARG A 86 -11.90 11.64 7.40
CA ARG A 86 -13.06 12.54 7.44
C ARG A 86 -14.31 11.85 7.97
N GLU A 87 -14.62 10.64 7.48
CA GLU A 87 -15.78 9.88 7.93
C GLU A 87 -15.75 9.61 9.44
N MET A 88 -14.59 9.21 9.97
CA MET A 88 -14.44 8.97 11.41
C MET A 88 -14.53 10.25 12.23
N ALA A 89 -13.92 11.34 11.76
CA ALA A 89 -14.03 12.64 12.41
C ALA A 89 -15.49 13.10 12.47
N GLU A 90 -16.24 12.93 11.37
CA GLU A 90 -17.68 13.22 11.33
C GLU A 90 -18.49 12.32 12.26
N LYS A 91 -18.15 11.03 12.35
CA LYS A 91 -18.77 10.13 13.33
C LYS A 91 -18.52 10.61 14.77
N ALA A 92 -17.28 10.97 15.10
CA ALA A 92 -16.93 11.48 16.43
C ALA A 92 -17.66 12.79 16.76
N ARG A 93 -17.78 13.71 15.80
CA ARG A 93 -18.56 14.96 15.95
C ARG A 93 -20.04 14.67 16.22
N ARG A 94 -20.65 13.74 15.47
CA ARG A 94 -22.04 13.32 15.70
C ARG A 94 -22.23 12.68 17.07
N ASP A 95 -21.33 11.77 17.47
CA ASP A 95 -21.37 11.12 18.77
C ASP A 95 -21.26 12.15 19.91
N LEU A 96 -20.35 13.12 19.79
CA LEU A 96 -20.22 14.23 20.75
C LEU A 96 -21.48 15.09 20.82
N ASN A 97 -22.02 15.52 19.68
CA ASN A 97 -23.22 16.36 19.63
C ASN A 97 -24.44 15.68 20.25
N ARG A 98 -24.58 14.36 20.07
CA ARG A 98 -25.63 13.58 20.74
C ARG A 98 -25.46 13.62 22.25
N LEU A 99 -24.26 13.31 22.76
CA LEU A 99 -23.97 13.33 24.20
C LEU A 99 -24.21 14.72 24.82
N LEU A 100 -23.83 15.79 24.11
CA LEU A 100 -24.08 17.17 24.55
C LEU A 100 -25.56 17.52 24.56
N THR A 101 -26.32 17.05 23.56
CA THR A 101 -27.79 17.22 23.51
C THR A 101 -28.46 16.51 24.68
N ASP A 102 -28.13 15.23 24.90
CA ASP A 102 -28.68 14.42 26.01
C ASP A 102 -28.37 15.07 27.38
N HIS A 103 -27.14 15.58 27.54
CA HIS A 103 -26.73 16.29 28.75
C HIS A 103 -27.49 17.59 28.96
N LYS A 104 -27.70 18.36 27.88
CA LYS A 104 -28.49 19.59 27.91
C LYS A 104 -29.94 19.29 28.31
N GLU A 105 -30.56 18.24 27.77
CA GLU A 105 -31.90 17.81 28.17
C GLU A 105 -31.97 17.43 29.65
N SER A 106 -30.97 16.74 30.17
CA SER A 106 -30.88 16.41 31.60
C SER A 106 -30.80 17.66 32.48
N ILE A 107 -30.02 18.67 32.07
CA ILE A 107 -29.95 19.96 32.77
C ILE A 107 -31.29 20.69 32.72
N THR A 108 -31.94 20.73 31.56
CA THR A 108 -33.26 21.38 31.40
C THR A 108 -34.28 20.78 32.36
N LYS A 109 -34.38 19.45 32.44
CA LYS A 109 -35.30 18.78 33.37
C LYS A 109 -35.04 19.15 34.84
N LYS A 110 -33.77 19.20 35.26
CA LYS A 110 -33.42 19.62 36.62
C LYS A 110 -33.75 21.10 36.89
N LEU A 111 -33.61 21.97 35.90
CA LEU A 111 -34.01 23.36 36.01
C LEU A 111 -35.54 23.50 36.11
N GLU A 112 -36.30 22.70 35.38
CA GLU A 112 -37.76 22.64 35.49
C GLU A 112 -38.19 22.18 36.89
N GLU A 113 -37.55 21.14 37.44
CA GLU A 113 -37.78 20.67 38.82
C GLU A 113 -37.53 21.78 39.86
N ILE A 114 -36.40 22.48 39.78
CA ILE A 114 -36.09 23.63 40.65
C ILE A 114 -37.12 24.74 40.46
N SER A 115 -37.54 25.01 39.22
CA SER A 115 -38.54 26.04 38.93
C SER A 115 -39.89 25.73 39.55
N CYS A 116 -40.34 24.47 39.50
CA CYS A 116 -41.54 24.00 40.16
C CYS A 116 -41.44 24.16 41.68
N GLN A 117 -40.33 23.71 42.29
CA GLN A 117 -40.10 23.87 43.73
C GLN A 117 -40.14 25.34 44.15
N LEU A 118 -39.38 26.21 43.49
CA LEU A 118 -39.33 27.64 43.77
C LEU A 118 -40.72 28.28 43.67
N LYS A 119 -41.52 27.91 42.66
CA LYS A 119 -42.87 28.44 42.49
C LYS A 119 -43.78 28.02 43.64
N THR A 120 -43.83 26.72 43.94
CA THR A 120 -44.71 26.18 45.00
C THR A 120 -44.34 26.74 46.37
N THR A 121 -43.05 26.79 46.71
CA THR A 121 -42.60 27.30 48.01
C THR A 121 -42.81 28.80 48.14
N LYS A 122 -42.64 29.56 47.05
CA LYS A 122 -42.92 31.01 47.04
C LYS A 122 -44.41 31.31 47.17
N GLU A 123 -45.28 30.54 46.53
CA GLU A 123 -46.74 30.68 46.64
C GLU A 123 -47.24 30.32 48.04
N ALA A 124 -46.58 29.37 48.72
CA ALA A 124 -46.87 28.98 50.09
C ALA A 124 -46.22 29.88 51.18
N ASP A 125 -45.32 30.78 50.78
CA ASP A 125 -44.45 31.58 51.68
C ASP A 125 -43.68 30.71 52.71
N ASP A 126 -43.30 29.49 52.31
CA ASP A 126 -42.76 28.44 53.18
C ASP A 126 -41.28 28.13 52.87
N TYR A 127 -40.44 29.16 52.84
CA TYR A 127 -38.99 29.02 52.57
C TYR A 127 -38.14 29.46 53.77
N SER A 128 -37.02 28.78 53.95
CA SER A 128 -35.99 29.11 54.93
C SER A 128 -34.70 29.58 54.25
N GLU A 129 -33.80 30.20 55.02
CA GLU A 129 -32.44 30.55 54.55
C GLU A 129 -31.68 29.32 54.03
N LYS A 130 -31.96 28.14 54.59
CA LYS A 130 -31.37 26.88 54.17
C LYS A 130 -31.82 26.51 52.76
N ASP A 131 -33.12 26.60 52.47
CA ASP A 131 -33.68 26.26 51.15
C ASP A 131 -33.12 27.20 50.06
N LEU A 132 -33.02 28.49 50.38
CA LEU A 132 -32.41 29.49 49.50
C LEU A 132 -30.93 29.16 49.20
N SER A 133 -30.17 28.75 50.22
CA SER A 133 -28.78 28.33 50.06
C SER A 133 -28.64 27.06 49.20
N GLU A 134 -29.50 26.07 49.42
CA GLU A 134 -29.50 24.81 48.68
C GLU A 134 -29.82 25.01 47.20
N TRP A 135 -30.85 25.80 46.87
CA TRP A 135 -31.17 26.11 45.47
C TRP A 135 -30.05 26.89 44.77
N LEU A 136 -29.44 27.87 45.44
CA LEU A 136 -28.28 28.59 44.89
C LEU A 136 -27.12 27.63 44.58
N GLN A 137 -26.82 26.70 45.48
CA GLN A 137 -25.78 25.69 45.25
C GLN A 137 -26.12 24.75 44.09
N MET A 138 -27.40 24.32 43.99
CA MET A 138 -27.86 23.47 42.88
C MET A 138 -27.73 24.20 41.53
N LEU A 139 -28.11 25.48 41.46
CA LEU A 139 -27.99 26.29 40.25
C LEU A 139 -26.52 26.48 39.83
N GLU A 140 -25.63 26.78 40.78
CA GLU A 140 -24.20 26.90 40.49
C GLU A 140 -23.58 25.55 40.04
N LYS A 141 -24.05 24.43 40.60
CA LYS A 141 -23.64 23.09 40.14
C LYS A 141 -24.10 22.81 38.70
N LEU A 142 -25.35 23.12 38.37
CA LEU A 142 -25.89 22.96 37.00
C LEU A 142 -25.16 23.84 35.99
N LYS A 143 -24.85 25.09 36.37
CA LYS A 143 -24.06 26.02 35.55
C LYS A 143 -22.66 25.47 35.24
N LYS A 144 -21.98 24.88 36.22
CA LYS A 144 -20.69 24.21 36.01
C LYS A 144 -20.82 23.00 35.09
N GLN A 145 -21.86 22.18 35.29
CA GLN A 145 -22.12 21.01 34.45
C GLN A 145 -22.45 21.37 33.01
N LEU A 146 -23.07 22.51 32.75
CA LEU A 146 -23.37 22.99 31.40
C LEU A 146 -22.10 23.29 30.59
N LEU A 147 -21.09 23.88 31.24
CA LEU A 147 -19.82 24.24 30.60
C LEU A 147 -18.86 23.05 30.49
N THR A 148 -18.97 22.09 31.40
CA THR A 148 -18.04 20.95 31.46
C THR A 148 -18.82 19.67 31.83
N PRO A 149 -19.38 18.96 30.82
CA PRO A 149 -20.04 17.69 31.07
C PRO A 149 -19.04 16.67 31.65
N SER A 150 -19.37 16.10 32.81
CA SER A 150 -18.49 15.18 33.54
C SER A 150 -18.42 13.79 32.92
N ASN A 151 -19.32 13.49 31.99
CA ASN A 151 -19.52 12.19 31.35
C ASN A 151 -18.94 12.11 29.93
N VAL A 152 -18.27 13.14 29.44
CA VAL A 152 -17.66 13.16 28.10
C VAL A 152 -16.15 13.22 28.22
N ILE A 153 -15.47 12.20 27.71
CA ILE A 153 -13.99 12.15 27.66
C ILE A 153 -13.59 11.89 26.21
N LEU A 154 -12.77 12.79 25.66
CA LEU A 154 -12.09 12.57 24.40
C LEU A 154 -10.82 11.79 24.68
N ARG A 155 -10.69 10.60 24.08
CA ARG A 155 -9.47 9.80 24.12
C ARG A 155 -9.06 9.43 22.70
N THR A 156 -7.75 9.42 22.46
CA THR A 156 -7.18 8.80 21.28
C THR A 156 -7.07 7.30 21.52
N VAL A 157 -7.46 6.50 20.53
CA VAL A 157 -7.23 5.04 20.54
C VAL A 157 -6.10 4.79 19.56
N SER A 158 -4.97 4.27 20.05
CA SER A 158 -3.84 3.87 19.22
C SER A 158 -4.07 2.45 18.71
N ASP A 159 -4.99 2.29 17.77
CA ASP A 159 -5.07 1.04 17.02
C ASP A 159 -4.03 1.13 15.90
N GLU A 160 -2.92 0.40 16.04
CA GLU A 160 -1.71 0.47 15.19
C GLU A 160 -1.94 0.11 13.71
N ILE A 161 -3.17 -0.20 13.29
CA ILE A 161 -3.49 -0.83 12.00
C ILE A 161 -4.46 0.01 11.14
N TRP A 162 -5.04 1.10 11.66
CA TRP A 162 -6.17 1.75 10.98
C TRP A 162 -5.81 2.39 9.63
N LEU A 163 -4.63 3.00 9.51
CA LEU A 163 -4.10 3.49 8.24
C LEU A 163 -2.94 2.60 7.81
N GLN A 164 -3.16 1.79 6.78
CA GLN A 164 -2.12 0.94 6.19
C GLN A 164 -1.21 1.82 5.31
N PRO A 165 0.04 2.09 5.72
CA PRO A 165 0.94 2.93 4.93
C PRO A 165 1.36 2.23 3.64
N ILE A 166 1.38 2.97 2.53
CA ILE A 166 2.06 2.50 1.31
C ILE A 166 3.56 2.65 1.49
N VAL A 167 4.29 1.60 1.16
CA VAL A 167 5.76 1.58 1.16
C VAL A 167 6.25 1.32 -0.26
N VAL A 168 7.05 2.24 -0.79
CA VAL A 168 7.74 2.03 -2.06
C VAL A 168 9.05 1.29 -1.78
N MET A 169 9.15 0.05 -2.24
CA MET A 169 10.36 -0.75 -2.12
C MET A 169 11.04 -0.86 -3.48
N ALA A 170 12.28 -0.39 -3.56
CA ALA A 170 13.13 -0.72 -4.68
C ALA A 170 13.60 -2.16 -4.50
N THR A 171 12.98 -3.11 -5.21
CA THR A 171 13.58 -4.43 -5.41
C THR A 171 14.82 -4.21 -6.25
N SER A 172 15.98 -4.02 -5.62
CA SER A 172 17.21 -3.92 -6.37
C SER A 172 17.37 -5.24 -7.12
N LEU A 173 17.28 -5.20 -8.45
CA LEU A 173 17.57 -6.36 -9.31
C LEU A 173 19.03 -6.83 -9.16
N ASN A 174 19.84 -6.11 -8.37
CA ASN A 174 21.24 -6.38 -8.09
C ASN A 174 21.52 -6.93 -6.68
N SER A 175 20.56 -6.96 -5.75
CA SER A 175 20.73 -7.73 -4.51
C SER A 175 20.50 -9.20 -4.83
N ARG A 176 21.59 -9.90 -5.19
CA ARG A 176 21.62 -11.37 -5.26
C ARG A 176 21.39 -12.05 -3.91
N ASP A 177 21.22 -11.27 -2.85
CA ASP A 177 21.08 -11.76 -1.48
C ASP A 177 19.62 -12.12 -1.26
N LYS A 178 19.35 -13.42 -1.36
CA LYS A 178 18.05 -14.06 -1.19
C LYS A 178 18.14 -15.07 -0.08
N PHE A 179 17.02 -15.39 0.56
CA PHE A 179 16.88 -16.62 1.32
C PHE A 179 16.98 -17.81 0.36
N ASP A 180 17.84 -18.77 0.70
CA ASP A 180 18.09 -19.97 -0.12
C ASP A 180 17.64 -21.24 0.62
N LYS A 181 17.79 -21.26 1.94
CA LYS A 181 17.46 -22.43 2.76
C LYS A 181 16.55 -22.03 3.89
N ALA A 182 15.50 -22.81 4.08
CA ALA A 182 14.62 -22.73 5.21
C ALA A 182 14.57 -24.11 5.89
N SER A 183 14.34 -24.11 7.19
CA SER A 183 14.07 -25.31 7.96
C SER A 183 12.74 -25.18 8.69
N ASN A 184 12.17 -26.32 9.04
CA ASN A 184 10.89 -26.43 9.75
C ASN A 184 9.75 -25.75 8.97
N ASN A 185 8.99 -24.86 9.61
CA ASN A 185 7.73 -24.33 9.06
C ASN A 185 7.88 -23.01 8.30
N ILE A 186 9.12 -22.62 7.99
CA ILE A 186 9.40 -21.42 7.21
C ILE A 186 9.22 -21.69 5.71
N ARG A 187 8.48 -20.81 5.05
CA ARG A 187 8.34 -20.77 3.59
C ARG A 187 9.11 -19.60 3.02
N ILE A 188 9.86 -19.85 1.97
CA ILE A 188 10.52 -18.79 1.20
C ILE A 188 9.58 -18.38 0.06
N LEU A 189 9.18 -17.12 0.07
CA LEU A 189 8.27 -16.50 -0.88
C LEU A 189 9.01 -15.45 -1.72
N GLU A 190 8.30 -14.88 -2.69
CA GLU A 190 8.79 -13.78 -3.53
C GLU A 190 10.19 -14.01 -4.10
N ASN A 191 10.41 -15.21 -4.67
CA ASN A 191 11.68 -15.56 -5.30
C ASN A 191 12.91 -15.39 -4.37
N GLY A 192 12.76 -15.65 -3.07
CA GLY A 192 13.84 -15.56 -2.09
C GLY A 192 13.89 -14.27 -1.29
N PHE A 193 12.97 -13.33 -1.49
CA PHE A 193 13.01 -12.03 -0.79
C PHE A 193 12.18 -12.01 0.50
N VAL A 194 11.28 -12.97 0.69
CA VAL A 194 10.43 -13.06 1.88
C VAL A 194 10.55 -14.44 2.51
N ALA A 195 10.63 -14.47 3.84
CA ALA A 195 10.54 -15.69 4.62
C ALA A 195 9.34 -15.56 5.55
N GLU A 196 8.40 -16.49 5.44
CA GLU A 196 7.16 -16.52 6.22
C GLU A 196 7.16 -17.73 7.15
N ASP A 197 6.94 -17.51 8.45
CA ASP A 197 6.73 -18.58 9.43
C ASP A 197 5.23 -18.68 9.77
N ASN A 198 4.65 -19.84 9.50
CA ASN A 198 3.22 -20.10 9.73
C ASN A 198 2.89 -20.55 11.18
N GLY A 199 3.77 -20.26 12.15
CA GLY A 199 3.37 -20.12 13.56
C GLY A 199 3.08 -21.41 14.32
N THR A 200 3.68 -22.53 13.94
CA THR A 200 3.65 -23.75 14.78
C THR A 200 4.75 -23.67 15.86
N TYR A 201 4.58 -24.36 16.99
CA TYR A 201 5.45 -24.31 18.18
C TYR A 201 6.92 -24.76 17.98
N SER A 202 7.39 -24.91 16.75
CA SER A 202 8.75 -25.33 16.40
C SER A 202 9.66 -24.14 16.12
N HIS A 203 10.94 -24.26 16.46
CA HIS A 203 11.98 -23.34 15.98
C HIS A 203 11.98 -23.27 14.45
N GLY A 204 12.03 -22.08 13.86
CA GLY A 204 12.23 -21.87 12.42
C GLY A 204 13.58 -21.22 12.16
N GLU A 205 14.32 -21.72 11.16
CA GLU A 205 15.58 -21.11 10.72
C GLU A 205 15.55 -20.86 9.22
N VAL A 206 15.98 -19.66 8.81
CA VAL A 206 16.17 -19.30 7.40
C VAL A 206 17.59 -18.79 7.20
N ARG A 207 18.20 -19.18 6.07
CA ARG A 207 19.57 -18.81 5.70
C ARG A 207 19.58 -18.08 4.37
N GLY A 208 20.41 -17.05 4.30
CA GLY A 208 20.74 -16.37 3.05
C GLY A 208 21.56 -17.26 2.11
N PHE A 209 21.53 -16.92 0.83
CA PHE A 209 22.32 -17.54 -0.25
C PHE A 209 23.83 -17.39 -0.06
N LYS A 210 24.27 -16.34 0.64
CA LYS A 210 25.68 -16.08 0.95
C LYS A 210 25.95 -16.23 2.45
N THR A 211 27.13 -16.73 2.77
CA THR A 211 27.74 -16.62 4.10
C THR A 211 28.38 -15.25 4.26
N TYR A 212 28.02 -14.54 5.33
CA TYR A 212 28.55 -13.22 5.65
C TYR A 212 29.55 -13.35 6.80
N SER A 213 30.78 -12.87 6.61
CA SER A 213 31.82 -12.86 7.66
C SER A 213 32.11 -11.47 8.22
N THR A 214 31.74 -10.40 7.49
CA THR A 214 31.89 -8.99 7.86
C THR A 214 30.83 -8.14 7.14
N GLY A 215 30.50 -6.96 7.66
CA GLY A 215 29.64 -5.96 7.00
C GLY A 215 28.41 -5.54 7.81
N THR A 216 27.66 -4.58 7.28
CA THR A 216 26.39 -4.08 7.85
C THR A 216 25.26 -4.43 6.90
N TYR A 217 24.29 -5.20 7.38
CA TYR A 217 23.14 -5.65 6.60
C TYR A 217 21.86 -5.18 7.27
N LYS A 218 20.93 -4.62 6.47
CA LYS A 218 19.63 -4.19 6.97
C LYS A 218 18.62 -5.32 6.76
N ILE A 219 18.11 -5.86 7.86
CA ILE A 219 17.00 -6.81 7.86
C ILE A 219 15.79 -6.05 8.41
N ASN A 220 14.69 -6.06 7.66
CA ASN A 220 13.42 -5.54 8.13
C ASN A 220 12.54 -6.73 8.51
N SER A 221 12.00 -6.72 9.72
CA SER A 221 11.10 -7.76 10.22
C SER A 221 9.73 -7.16 10.44
N LYS A 222 8.69 -7.92 10.09
CA LYS A 222 7.30 -7.59 10.34
C LYS A 222 6.65 -8.78 11.04
N ILE A 223 5.96 -8.52 12.15
CA ILE A 223 5.16 -9.52 12.87
C ILE A 223 3.70 -9.14 12.61
N GLU A 224 2.96 -10.00 11.92
CA GLU A 224 1.59 -9.71 11.50
C GLU A 224 0.54 -10.31 12.44
N GLU A 225 0.79 -11.50 13.00
CA GLU A 225 -0.13 -12.16 13.91
C GLU A 225 0.63 -13.03 14.93
N MET A 226 0.32 -12.86 16.22
CA MET A 226 0.74 -13.79 17.29
C MET A 226 -0.51 -14.47 17.85
N THR A 227 -0.76 -15.70 17.44
CA THR A 227 -1.97 -16.47 17.80
C THR A 227 -1.96 -16.99 19.25
N SER A 228 -0.87 -16.80 20.01
CA SER A 228 -0.75 -17.23 21.41
C SER A 228 0.23 -16.36 22.20
N ASN A 229 0.10 -16.38 23.53
CA ASN A 229 0.87 -15.58 24.51
C ASN A 229 2.32 -16.11 24.68
N ASN A 230 2.98 -16.45 23.58
CA ASN A 230 4.29 -17.09 23.56
C ASN A 230 5.41 -16.06 23.32
N TRP A 231 6.57 -16.31 23.92
CA TRP A 231 7.77 -15.52 23.66
C TRP A 231 8.37 -15.90 22.30
N MET A 232 8.67 -14.89 21.48
CA MET A 232 9.40 -15.06 20.23
C MET A 232 10.83 -14.59 20.43
N PHE A 233 11.79 -15.49 20.21
CA PHE A 233 13.20 -15.17 20.12
C PHE A 233 13.60 -15.18 18.65
N TRP A 234 14.16 -14.08 18.20
CA TRP A 234 14.78 -13.99 16.89
C TRP A 234 16.19 -13.45 17.08
N GLY A 235 17.13 -14.01 16.34
CA GLY A 235 18.55 -13.69 16.44
C GLY A 235 19.24 -14.07 15.14
N ILE A 236 20.40 -13.47 14.92
CA ILE A 236 21.29 -13.84 13.83
C ILE A 236 22.31 -14.79 14.42
N ILE A 237 22.44 -15.98 13.84
CA ILE A 237 23.46 -16.98 14.20
C ILE A 237 24.61 -16.87 13.21
#